data_AF-A0ABD0KV17-F1
#
_entry.id   AF-A0ABD0KV17-F1
#
_cell.length_a   1.000
_cell.length_b   1.000
_cell.length_c   1.000
_cell.angle_alpha   90.00
_cell.angle_beta   90.00
_cell.angle_gamma   90.00
#
_symmetry.space_group_name_H-M   'P 1'
#
loop_
_entity.id
_entity.type
_entity.pdbx_description
1 polymer ?
#
loop_
_entity_poly.entity_id
_entity_poly.type
_entity_poly.pdbx_seq_one_letter_code
_entity_poly.pdbx_strand_id
1 'polypeptide(L)'
;MLPVLARISQALSNIPPALDKIPTTLDSIPPALDNIPTALDNVSTTLDNMPPAFENMPTTQYNILTTLDNIPPELDNIPLELNNIPTALDSIPPAFDNIPTTLGNNTSSI
;
A
#
# COMPACT_ATOMS: atom_id res chain seq x y z
N MET A 1 -5.66 -4.48 38.66
CA MET A 1 -6.61 -5.28 37.84
C MET A 1 -7.25 -4.52 36.67
N LEU A 2 -8.14 -3.52 36.85
CA LEU A 2 -8.81 -2.82 35.72
C LEU A 2 -7.90 -2.27 34.61
N PRO A 3 -6.78 -1.57 34.90
CA PRO A 3 -5.94 -0.98 33.84
C PRO A 3 -5.15 -2.02 33.04
N VAL A 4 -4.90 -3.21 33.58
CA VAL A 4 -4.24 -4.30 32.85
C VAL A 4 -5.19 -4.88 31.80
N LEU A 5 -6.44 -5.12 32.18
CA LEU A 5 -7.45 -5.65 31.26
C LEU A 5 -7.72 -4.66 30.11
N ALA A 6 -7.71 -3.35 30.38
CA ALA A 6 -7.84 -2.33 29.35
C ALA A 6 -6.68 -2.34 28.33
N ARG A 7 -5.43 -2.55 28.78
CA ARG A 7 -4.26 -2.63 27.90
C ARG A 7 -4.27 -3.90 27.04
N ILE A 8 -4.68 -5.03 27.62
CA ILE A 8 -4.86 -6.30 26.89
C ILE A 8 -5.97 -6.13 25.84
N SER A 9 -7.11 -5.55 26.20
CA SER A 9 -8.20 -5.28 25.27
C SER A 9 -7.78 -4.35 24.12
N GLN A 10 -7.00 -3.31 24.42
CA GLN A 10 -6.46 -2.40 23.39
C GLN A 10 -5.52 -3.13 22.42
N ALA A 11 -4.60 -3.94 22.96
CA ALA A 11 -3.66 -4.72 22.16
C ALA A 11 -4.39 -5.71 21.23
N LEU A 12 -5.36 -6.46 21.75
CA LEU A 12 -6.17 -7.38 20.96
C LEU A 12 -7.06 -6.65 19.95
N SER A 13 -7.53 -5.43 20.26
CA SER A 13 -8.32 -4.62 19.33
C SER A 13 -7.50 -4.06 18.15
N ASN A 14 -6.18 -3.98 18.26
CA ASN A 14 -5.31 -3.49 17.18
C ASN A 14 -4.89 -4.57 16.18
N ILE A 15 -5.04 -5.85 16.54
CA ILE A 15 -4.67 -6.98 15.67
C ILE A 15 -5.60 -7.09 14.45
N PRO A 16 -6.95 -7.07 14.58
CA PRO A 16 -7.82 -7.18 13.41
C PRO A 16 -7.60 -6.07 12.38
N PRO A 17 -7.51 -4.77 12.76
CA PRO A 17 -7.19 -3.71 11.81
C PRO A 17 -5.82 -3.85 11.13
N ALA A 18 -4.82 -4.44 11.80
CA ALA A 18 -3.52 -4.71 11.19
C ALA A 18 -3.60 -5.83 10.16
N LEU A 19 -4.35 -6.89 10.46
CA LEU A 19 -4.57 -8.01 9.54
C LEU A 19 -5.44 -7.61 8.34
N ASP A 20 -6.46 -6.77 8.51
CA ASP A 20 -7.34 -6.31 7.42
C ASP A 20 -6.61 -5.43 6.39
N LYS A 21 -5.52 -4.77 6.79
CA LYS A 21 -4.71 -3.97 5.86
C LYS A 21 -3.94 -4.83 4.87
N ILE A 22 -3.56 -6.06 5.25
CA ILE A 22 -2.70 -6.92 4.42
C ILE A 22 -3.42 -7.35 3.11
N PRO A 23 -4.65 -7.88 3.13
CA PRO A 23 -5.39 -8.18 1.91
C PRO A 23 -5.58 -6.94 1.03
N THR A 24 -5.96 -5.82 1.62
CA THR A 24 -6.20 -4.57 0.88
C THR A 24 -4.96 -4.10 0.12
N THR A 25 -3.78 -4.23 0.75
CA THR A 25 -2.48 -3.92 0.16
C THR A 25 -2.04 -4.94 -0.89
N LEU A 26 -2.40 -6.21 -0.75
CA LEU A 26 -2.13 -7.22 -1.78
C LEU A 26 -3.05 -7.08 -2.99
N ASP A 27 -4.30 -6.64 -2.78
CA ASP A 27 -5.29 -6.46 -3.84
C ASP A 27 -5.05 -5.20 -4.69
N SER A 28 -4.30 -4.20 -4.20
CA SER A 28 -3.95 -2.98 -4.94
C SER A 28 -2.77 -3.15 -5.92
N ILE A 29 -1.93 -4.15 -5.71
CA ILE A 29 -0.75 -4.42 -6.55
C ILE A 29 -1.13 -4.91 -7.97
N PRO A 30 -2.03 -5.89 -8.16
CA PRO A 30 -2.37 -6.37 -9.51
C PRO A 30 -2.95 -5.27 -10.42
N PRO A 31 -3.91 -4.43 -9.98
CA PRO A 31 -4.41 -3.32 -10.79
C PRO A 31 -3.31 -2.32 -11.21
N ALA A 32 -2.36 -2.01 -10.32
CA ALA A 32 -1.24 -1.13 -10.65
C ALA A 32 -0.32 -1.74 -11.72
N LEU A 33 -0.08 -3.06 -11.67
CA LEU A 33 0.70 -3.76 -12.69
C LEU A 33 -0.04 -3.90 -14.03
N ASP A 34 -1.36 -4.11 -14.00
CA ASP A 34 -2.20 -4.25 -15.19
C ASP A 34 -2.39 -2.93 -15.96
N ASN A 35 -2.27 -1.78 -15.28
CA ASN A 35 -2.36 -0.46 -15.91
C ASN A 35 -1.14 -0.13 -16.80
N ILE A 36 0.05 -0.66 -16.48
CA ILE A 36 1.28 -0.32 -17.19
C ILE A 36 1.25 -0.77 -18.67
N PRO A 37 0.90 -2.03 -19.01
CA PRO A 37 0.73 -2.43 -20.42
C PRO A 37 -0.27 -1.55 -21.17
N THR A 38 -1.39 -1.19 -20.53
CA THR A 38 -2.42 -0.34 -21.13
C THR A 38 -1.89 1.07 -21.43
N ALA A 39 -1.11 1.65 -20.50
CA ALA A 39 -0.45 2.94 -20.70
C ALA A 39 0.55 2.90 -21.88
N LEU A 40 1.33 1.82 -22.00
CA LEU A 40 2.27 1.63 -23.10
C LEU A 40 1.58 1.46 -24.46
N ASP A 41 0.48 0.70 -24.51
CA ASP A 41 -0.32 0.53 -25.73
C ASP A 41 -0.95 1.85 -26.20
N ASN A 42 -1.40 2.70 -25.26
CA ASN A 42 -1.91 4.04 -25.56
C ASN A 42 -0.82 4.95 -26.16
N VAL A 43 0.41 4.88 -25.63
CA VAL A 43 1.56 5.60 -26.20
C VAL A 43 1.86 5.10 -27.61
N SER A 44 1.92 3.78 -27.83
CA SER A 44 2.16 3.19 -29.15
C SER A 44 1.11 3.65 -30.17
N THR A 45 -0.17 3.55 -29.81
CA THR A 45 -1.29 3.96 -30.67
C THR A 45 -1.19 5.45 -31.01
N THR A 46 -0.79 6.28 -30.06
CA THR A 46 -0.64 7.72 -30.28
C THR A 46 0.51 8.04 -31.24
N LEU A 47 1.64 7.33 -31.12
CA LEU A 47 2.79 7.44 -32.02
C LEU A 47 2.47 6.97 -33.44
N ASP A 48 1.77 5.84 -33.59
CA ASP A 48 1.35 5.30 -34.89
C ASP A 48 0.41 6.24 -35.65
N ASN A 49 -0.33 7.08 -34.92
CA ASN A 49 -1.24 8.09 -35.47
C ASN A 49 -0.57 9.46 -35.77
N MET A 50 0.74 9.61 -35.53
CA MET A 50 1.47 10.86 -35.85
C MET A 50 1.67 11.14 -37.36
N PRO A 51 1.93 10.13 -38.24
CA PRO A 51 2.23 10.39 -39.65
C PRO A 51 1.13 11.06 -40.51
N PRO A 52 -0.19 10.99 -40.20
CA PRO A 52 -1.21 11.75 -40.92
C PRO A 52 -1.50 13.16 -40.34
N ALA A 53 -1.05 13.50 -39.13
CA ALA A 53 -1.59 14.62 -38.36
C ALA A 53 -0.50 15.63 -37.91
N PHE A 54 0.17 16.28 -38.86
CA PHE A 54 1.14 17.34 -38.55
C PHE A 54 0.51 18.64 -37.97
N GLU A 55 -0.83 18.75 -37.87
CA GLU A 55 -1.53 19.93 -37.33
C GLU A 55 -1.84 19.87 -35.82
N ASN A 56 -1.79 18.71 -35.15
CA ASN A 56 -2.12 18.54 -33.70
C ASN A 56 -0.93 18.15 -32.82
N MET A 57 0.29 18.51 -33.25
CA MET A 57 1.55 18.12 -32.61
C MET A 57 1.67 18.44 -31.10
N PRO A 58 1.21 19.60 -30.59
CA PRO A 58 1.39 19.96 -29.17
C PRO A 58 0.59 19.07 -28.22
N THR A 59 -0.69 18.83 -28.53
CA THR A 59 -1.61 18.08 -27.66
C THR A 59 -1.26 16.60 -27.59
N THR A 60 -0.84 16.04 -28.74
CA THR A 60 -0.43 14.64 -28.87
C THR A 60 0.83 14.36 -28.06
N GLN A 61 1.83 15.23 -28.16
CA GLN A 61 3.05 15.12 -27.34
C GLN A 61 2.76 15.28 -25.85
N TYR A 62 1.88 16.22 -25.48
CA TYR A 62 1.47 16.41 -24.09
C TYR A 62 0.83 15.15 -23.50
N ASN A 63 -0.06 14.48 -24.24
CA ASN A 63 -0.72 13.25 -23.78
C ASN A 63 0.27 12.08 -23.61
N ILE A 64 1.23 11.94 -24.53
CA ILE A 64 2.30 10.93 -24.41
C ILE A 64 3.13 11.18 -23.15
N LEU A 65 3.58 12.42 -22.93
CA LEU A 65 4.37 12.79 -21.76
C LEU A 65 3.59 12.51 -20.47
N THR A 66 2.32 12.91 -20.41
CA THR A 66 1.48 12.66 -19.23
C THR A 66 1.29 11.17 -18.97
N THR A 67 1.14 10.35 -20.01
CA THR A 67 0.99 8.88 -19.86
C THR A 67 2.29 8.25 -19.37
N LEU A 68 3.43 8.66 -19.91
CA LEU A 68 4.75 8.20 -19.47
C LEU A 68 5.08 8.65 -18.05
N ASP A 69 4.68 9.86 -17.64
CA ASP A 69 4.90 10.39 -16.29
C ASP A 69 4.07 9.66 -15.22
N ASN A 70 2.97 8.99 -15.60
CA ASN A 70 2.13 8.23 -14.67
C ASN A 70 2.65 6.80 -14.39
N ILE A 71 3.50 6.24 -15.26
CA ILE A 71 4.05 4.89 -15.08
C ILE A 71 5.01 4.79 -13.87
N PRO A 72 5.97 5.71 -13.66
CA PRO A 72 6.86 5.64 -12.51
C PRO A 72 6.14 5.72 -11.16
N PRO A 73 5.15 6.61 -10.93
CA PRO A 73 4.35 6.61 -9.70
C PRO A 73 3.60 5.29 -9.44
N GLU A 74 3.03 4.65 -10.47
CA GLU A 74 2.39 3.34 -10.32
C GLU A 74 3.40 2.26 -9.89
N LEU A 75 4.61 2.28 -10.47
CA LEU A 75 5.70 1.37 -10.09
C LEU A 75 6.26 1.64 -8.69
N ASP A 76 6.37 2.91 -8.28
CA ASP A 76 6.89 3.31 -6.96
C ASP A 76 5.90 2.99 -5.82
N ASN A 77 4.59 2.96 -6.11
CA ASN A 77 3.56 2.60 -5.14
C ASN A 77 3.61 1.11 -4.75
N ILE A 78 4.03 0.22 -5.65
CA ILE A 78 4.08 -1.22 -5.38
C ILE A 78 5.08 -1.57 -4.24
N PRO A 79 6.34 -1.09 -4.25
CA PRO A 79 7.25 -1.26 -3.12
C PRO A 79 6.73 -0.64 -1.82
N LEU A 80 6.07 0.52 -1.89
CA LEU A 80 5.50 1.18 -0.70
C LEU A 80 4.42 0.31 -0.07
N GLU A 81 3.52 -0.23 -0.89
CA GLU A 81 2.48 -1.17 -0.49
C GLU A 81 3.09 -2.44 0.12
N LEU A 82 4.06 -3.07 -0.55
CA LEU A 82 4.74 -4.26 -0.03
C LEU A 82 5.46 -3.99 1.31
N ASN A 83 6.04 -2.80 1.51
CA ASN A 83 6.70 -2.42 2.76
C ASN A 83 5.73 -2.21 3.94
N ASN A 84 4.44 -1.95 3.66
CA ASN A 84 3.43 -1.80 4.70
C ASN A 84 3.03 -3.16 5.32
N ILE A 85 3.22 -4.28 4.60
CA ILE A 85 2.88 -5.63 5.08
C ILE A 85 3.78 -6.05 6.26
N PRO A 86 5.12 -5.99 6.19
CA PRO A 86 5.99 -6.24 7.34
C PRO A 86 5.65 -5.34 8.53
N THR A 87 5.38 -4.05 8.29
CA THR A 87 5.02 -3.11 9.36
C THR A 87 3.71 -3.52 10.07
N ALA A 88 2.71 -3.97 9.33
CA ALA A 88 1.47 -4.50 9.89
C ALA A 88 1.71 -5.78 10.69
N LEU A 89 2.54 -6.69 10.20
CA LEU A 89 2.91 -7.94 10.88
C LEU A 89 3.75 -7.68 12.14
N ASP A 90 4.71 -6.77 12.09
CA ASP A 90 5.59 -6.39 13.21
C ASP A 90 4.84 -5.69 14.34
N SER A 91 3.65 -5.14 14.06
CA SER A 91 2.79 -4.54 15.08
C SER A 91 2.08 -5.57 15.98
N ILE A 92 2.05 -6.85 15.56
CA ILE A 92 1.34 -7.95 16.24
C ILE A 92 2.15 -8.51 17.43
N PRO A 93 3.46 -8.86 17.32
CA PRO A 93 4.23 -9.37 18.46
C PRO A 93 4.30 -8.42 19.67
N PRO A 94 4.51 -7.10 19.51
CA PRO A 94 4.46 -6.15 20.63
C PRO A 94 3.09 -6.11 21.32
N ALA A 95 2.00 -6.37 20.59
CA ALA A 95 0.66 -6.48 21.19
C ALA A 95 0.56 -7.68 22.14
N PHE A 96 1.27 -8.78 21.85
CA PHE A 96 1.34 -9.96 22.71
C PHE A 96 2.37 -9.83 23.84
N ASP A 97 3.55 -9.25 23.60
CA ASP A 97 4.62 -9.09 24.62
C ASP A 97 4.23 -8.13 25.77
N ASN A 98 3.29 -7.22 25.51
CA ASN A 98 2.72 -6.34 26.54
C ASN A 98 1.77 -7.08 27.52
N ILE A 99 1.34 -8.31 27.20
CA ILE A 99 0.40 -9.08 28.04
C ILE A 99 1.12 -9.72 29.26
N PRO A 100 2.25 -10.42 29.12
CA PRO A 100 2.99 -10.98 30.27
C PRO A 100 3.56 -9.92 31.20
N THR A 101 4.11 -8.81 30.66
CA THR A 101 4.70 -7.72 31.44
C THR A 101 3.66 -6.99 32.29
N THR A 102 2.43 -6.81 31.78
CA THR A 102 1.33 -6.22 32.55
C THR A 102 0.77 -7.16 33.63
N LEU A 103 0.79 -8.47 33.39
CA LEU A 103 0.37 -9.48 34.36
C LEU A 103 1.39 -9.66 35.48
N GLY A 104 2.69 -9.76 35.15
CA GLY A 104 3.80 -9.92 36.11
C GLY A 104 3.96 -8.73 37.06
N ASN A 105 3.78 -7.50 36.58
CA ASN A 105 3.84 -6.30 37.41
C ASN A 105 2.66 -6.20 38.41
N ASN A 106 1.52 -6.86 38.17
CA ASN A 106 0.43 -6.94 39.16
C ASN A 106 0.69 -8.04 40.21
N THR A 107 1.38 -9.14 39.87
CA THR A 107 1.72 -10.19 40.84
C THR A 107 2.84 -9.81 41.80
N SER A 108 3.67 -8.81 41.45
CA SER A 108 4.70 -8.26 42.35
C SER A 108 4.20 -7.10 43.23
N SER A 109 2.94 -6.68 43.10
CA SER A 109 2.33 -5.59 43.88
C SER A 109 1.15 -6.04 44.76
N ILE A 110 1.06 -7.34 45.04
CA ILE A 110 0.26 -7.95 46.11
C ILE A 110 1.22 -8.48 47.15
#